data_AF-A0A1I6SHP0-F1
#
_entry.id   AF-A0A1I6SHP0-F1
#
_cell.length_a   1.000
_cell.length_b   1.000
_cell.length_c   1.000
_cell.angle_alpha   90.00
_cell.angle_beta   90.00
_cell.angle_gamma   90.00
#
_symmetry.space_group_name_H-M   'P 1'
#
loop_
_entity.id
_entity.type
_entity.pdbx_description
1 polymer ?
#
loop_
_entity_poly.entity_id
_entity_poly.type
_entity_poly.pdbx_seq_one_letter_code
_entity_poly.pdbx_strand_id
1 'polypeptide(L)'
;MTKKILIVLIVFLLTFITTASAQGNLYKGYNQVKVIWENHSIDASKDVPAIIFENRTMVPINLLKQVGINALKTGNTVTLKDKRTDYIKMISVLEGFKHENIEQLHRFNEQISSLTELIILNEVESEQIDSLVKSINDYRNNQNETSALIRTVKIGSDFPYELYHTVSICDLLVEALSHLKTYINNQDKTELHLFITTKQQGLESLKSMEDKSNTLTNMLFDRISIFNH
;
A
#
# COMPACT_ATOMS: atom_id res chain seq x y z
N MET A 1 78.18 4.26 -33.42
CA MET A 1 77.19 5.29 -33.03
C MET A 1 75.76 4.99 -33.48
N THR A 2 75.55 4.27 -34.58
CA THR A 2 74.22 3.95 -35.16
C THR A 2 73.28 3.12 -34.26
N LYS A 3 73.80 2.25 -33.38
CA LYS A 3 72.97 1.46 -32.44
C LYS A 3 72.33 2.28 -31.31
N LYS A 4 72.93 3.42 -30.94
CA LYS A 4 72.38 4.31 -29.88
C LYS A 4 71.23 5.18 -30.41
N ILE A 5 71.23 5.50 -31.70
CA ILE A 5 70.19 6.30 -32.36
C ILE A 5 68.89 5.48 -32.51
N LEU A 6 69.00 4.18 -32.76
CA LEU A 6 67.84 3.30 -32.92
C LEU A 6 67.05 3.12 -31.61
N ILE A 7 67.73 3.09 -30.46
CA ILE A 7 67.09 2.95 -29.14
C ILE A 7 66.36 4.23 -28.75
N VAL A 8 66.94 5.41 -29.04
CA VAL A 8 66.30 6.70 -28.75
C VAL A 8 65.03 6.89 -29.60
N LEU A 9 65.02 6.42 -30.85
CA LEU A 9 63.85 6.51 -31.73
C LEU A 9 62.69 5.61 -31.26
N ILE A 10 62.99 4.41 -30.74
CA ILE A 10 61.98 3.47 -30.22
C ILE A 10 61.40 3.98 -28.89
N VAL A 11 62.22 4.58 -28.02
CA VAL A 11 61.74 5.20 -26.78
C VAL A 11 60.88 6.45 -27.06
N PHE A 12 61.19 7.22 -28.11
CA PHE A 12 60.39 8.37 -28.53
C PHE A 12 59.06 7.97 -29.22
N LEU A 13 59.01 6.81 -29.90
CA LEU A 13 57.75 6.26 -30.43
C LEU A 13 56.83 5.72 -29.33
N LEU A 14 57.39 5.26 -28.21
CA LEU A 14 56.61 4.71 -27.09
C LEU A 14 55.94 5.80 -26.23
N THR A 15 56.35 7.06 -26.32
CA THR A 15 55.72 8.19 -25.60
C THR A 15 54.50 8.78 -26.30
N PHE A 16 54.15 8.33 -27.52
CA PHE A 16 53.00 8.85 -28.28
C PHE A 16 51.71 8.01 -28.15
N ILE A 17 51.67 6.98 -27.30
CA ILE A 17 50.52 6.08 -27.16
C ILE A 17 49.87 6.20 -25.77
N THR A 18 49.54 7.40 -25.29
CA THR A 18 48.65 7.52 -24.11
C THR A 18 47.86 8.82 -24.13
N THR A 19 46.78 8.87 -24.92
CA THR A 19 45.50 9.50 -24.54
C THR A 19 44.44 9.18 -25.60
N ALA A 20 44.17 7.90 -25.82
CA ALA A 20 42.98 7.45 -26.55
C ALA A 20 42.13 6.57 -25.63
N SER A 21 41.85 7.06 -24.42
CA SER A 21 41.01 6.37 -23.45
C SER A 21 40.17 7.37 -22.66
N ALA A 22 39.48 8.25 -23.38
CA ALA A 22 38.33 8.98 -22.88
C ALA A 22 37.45 9.42 -24.06
N GLN A 23 37.32 8.56 -25.08
CA GLN A 23 36.22 8.72 -26.02
C GLN A 23 34.98 8.17 -25.30
N GLY A 24 34.53 8.92 -24.29
CA GLY A 24 33.24 8.69 -23.65
C GLY A 24 32.20 8.69 -24.76
N ASN A 25 31.18 7.82 -24.65
CA ASN A 25 30.12 7.78 -25.64
C ASN A 25 29.55 9.19 -25.81
N LEU A 26 29.78 9.81 -26.97
CA LEU A 26 29.26 11.13 -27.27
C LEU A 26 27.89 10.97 -27.91
N TYR A 27 26.90 11.73 -27.46
CA TYR A 27 25.61 11.86 -28.14
C TYR A 27 25.53 13.25 -28.77
N LYS A 28 25.54 13.31 -30.10
CA LYS A 28 25.53 14.59 -30.86
C LYS A 28 26.61 15.58 -30.39
N GLY A 29 27.80 15.09 -30.05
CA GLY A 29 28.93 15.90 -29.58
C GLY A 29 28.95 16.20 -28.07
N TYR A 30 27.95 15.74 -27.32
CA TYR A 30 27.89 15.92 -25.86
C TYR A 30 28.28 14.64 -25.11
N ASN A 31 28.96 14.81 -23.96
CA ASN A 31 29.31 13.70 -23.07
C ASN A 31 28.04 13.05 -22.53
N GLN A 32 27.90 11.73 -22.74
CA GLN A 32 26.80 10.97 -22.14
C GLN A 32 27.04 10.72 -20.64
N VAL A 33 25.95 10.68 -19.88
CA VAL A 33 25.92 10.34 -18.46
C VAL A 33 25.05 9.11 -18.27
N LYS A 34 25.54 8.15 -17.49
CA LYS A 34 24.76 6.97 -17.10
C LYS A 34 23.81 7.35 -15.97
N VAL A 35 22.51 7.07 -16.14
CA VAL A 35 21.50 7.25 -15.09
C VAL A 35 21.29 5.91 -14.39
N ILE A 36 21.40 5.91 -13.06
CA ILE A 36 21.21 4.72 -12.22
C ILE A 36 20.05 4.99 -11.27
N TRP A 37 19.10 4.06 -11.19
CA TRP A 37 17.96 4.07 -10.28
C TRP A 37 17.92 2.77 -9.51
N GLU A 38 17.97 2.82 -8.18
CA GLU A 38 17.96 1.62 -7.30
C GLU A 38 18.93 0.51 -7.77
N ASN A 39 20.18 0.89 -8.07
CA ASN A 39 21.25 0.02 -8.60
C ASN A 39 21.03 -0.53 -10.03
N HIS A 40 19.95 -0.14 -10.71
CA HIS A 40 19.68 -0.50 -12.09
C HIS A 40 20.07 0.64 -13.03
N SER A 41 20.75 0.30 -14.13
CA SER A 41 21.03 1.27 -15.19
C SER A 41 19.77 1.49 -16.02
N ILE A 42 19.33 2.74 -16.15
CA ILE A 42 18.24 3.08 -17.08
C ILE A 42 18.78 2.95 -18.50
N ASP A 43 18.09 2.19 -19.33
CA ASP A 43 18.53 1.94 -20.70
C ASP A 43 18.15 3.11 -21.61
N ALA A 44 19.17 3.84 -22.08
CA ALA A 44 19.03 4.90 -23.06
C ALA A 44 19.23 4.41 -24.51
N SER A 45 19.46 3.12 -24.74
CA SER A 45 19.84 2.58 -26.05
C SER A 45 18.83 2.83 -27.17
N LYS A 46 17.55 3.04 -26.81
CA LYS A 46 16.44 3.24 -27.76
C LYS A 46 16.07 4.71 -27.99
N ASP A 47 16.70 5.67 -27.30
CA ASP A 47 16.27 7.07 -27.34
C ASP A 47 17.41 8.07 -26.95
N VAL A 48 17.07 9.33 -26.63
CA VAL A 48 18.02 10.35 -26.17
C VAL A 48 18.62 9.96 -24.80
N PRO A 49 19.95 9.83 -24.66
CA PRO A 49 20.61 9.59 -23.38
C PRO A 49 20.72 10.86 -22.54
N ALA A 50 20.99 10.70 -21.25
CA ALA A 50 21.39 11.84 -20.43
C ALA A 50 22.75 12.38 -20.91
N ILE A 51 22.88 13.70 -20.96
CA ILE A 51 24.08 14.38 -21.48
C ILE A 51 24.52 15.50 -20.55
N ILE A 52 25.77 15.91 -20.68
CA ILE A 52 26.28 17.16 -20.10
C ILE A 52 26.20 18.27 -21.17
N PHE A 53 25.38 19.28 -20.90
CA PHE A 53 25.23 20.48 -21.74
C PHE A 53 25.53 21.71 -20.88
N GLU A 54 26.51 22.54 -21.28
CA GLU A 54 26.89 23.75 -20.54
C GLU A 54 27.16 23.50 -19.04
N ASN A 55 27.94 22.46 -18.73
CA ASN A 55 28.23 22.00 -17.36
C ASN A 55 27.00 21.59 -16.53
N ARG A 56 25.85 21.30 -17.17
CA ARG A 56 24.64 20.79 -16.52
C ARG A 56 24.30 19.41 -17.04
N THR A 57 23.92 18.52 -16.13
CA THR A 57 23.37 17.21 -16.50
C THR A 57 21.92 17.39 -16.96
N MET A 58 21.68 17.15 -18.24
CA MET A 58 20.35 17.10 -18.82
C MET A 58 19.89 15.66 -18.84
N VAL A 59 18.84 15.36 -18.08
CA VAL A 59 18.19 14.02 -18.06
C VAL A 59 16.90 14.11 -18.88
N PRO A 60 16.84 13.40 -20.02
CA PRO A 60 15.63 13.33 -20.81
C PRO A 60 14.43 12.77 -20.04
N ILE A 61 13.27 13.40 -20.20
CA ILE A 61 12.01 13.06 -19.50
C ILE A 61 11.57 11.62 -19.74
N ASN A 62 11.79 11.10 -20.94
CA ASN A 62 11.51 9.71 -21.32
C ASN A 62 12.28 8.69 -20.45
N LEU A 63 13.48 9.03 -19.96
CA LEU A 63 14.22 8.17 -19.03
C LEU A 63 13.52 8.07 -17.67
N LEU A 64 12.89 9.16 -17.21
CA LEU A 64 12.12 9.17 -15.96
C LEU A 64 10.87 8.26 -16.04
N LYS A 65 10.30 8.08 -17.24
CA LYS A 65 9.15 7.17 -17.43
C LYS A 65 9.51 5.71 -17.17
N GLN A 66 10.76 5.32 -17.40
CA GLN A 66 11.25 3.95 -17.18
C GLN A 66 11.28 3.60 -15.69
N VAL A 67 11.34 4.60 -14.80
CA VAL A 67 11.33 4.42 -13.34
C VAL A 67 9.97 4.81 -12.72
N GLY A 68 8.90 4.77 -13.52
CA GLY A 68 7.54 5.04 -13.05
C GLY A 68 7.21 6.52 -12.81
N ILE A 69 8.09 7.46 -13.17
CA ILE A 69 7.84 8.89 -13.03
C ILE A 69 7.23 9.44 -14.33
N ASN A 70 5.99 9.92 -14.25
CA ASN A 70 5.37 10.70 -15.31
C ASN A 70 5.80 12.16 -15.21
N ALA A 71 6.20 12.75 -16.33
CA ALA A 71 6.38 14.19 -16.43
C ALA A 71 5.36 14.80 -17.41
N LEU A 72 4.71 15.87 -16.99
CA LEU A 72 3.85 16.69 -17.83
C LEU A 72 4.48 18.06 -17.98
N LYS A 73 4.73 18.47 -19.23
CA LYS A 73 5.22 19.83 -19.54
C LYS A 73 4.04 20.71 -19.94
N THR A 74 3.90 21.86 -19.30
CA THR A 74 2.90 22.88 -19.62
C THR A 74 3.59 24.24 -19.68
N GLY A 75 3.75 24.78 -20.90
CA GLY A 75 4.55 25.99 -21.12
C GLY A 75 5.99 25.81 -20.66
N ASN A 76 6.42 26.63 -19.69
CA ASN A 76 7.76 26.61 -19.09
C ASN A 76 7.83 25.79 -17.79
N THR A 77 6.75 25.10 -17.40
CA THR A 77 6.68 24.31 -16.17
C THR A 77 6.70 22.81 -16.50
N VAL A 78 7.44 22.03 -15.71
CA VAL A 78 7.43 20.57 -15.74
C VAL A 78 6.89 20.06 -14.40
N THR A 79 5.82 19.30 -14.42
CA THR A 79 5.25 18.63 -13.25
C THR A 79 5.66 17.16 -13.28
N LEU A 80 6.30 16.69 -12.21
CA LEU A 80 6.65 15.29 -12.02
C LEU A 80 5.63 14.63 -11.09
N LYS A 81 5.10 13.48 -11.51
CA LYS A 81 4.19 12.64 -10.72
C LYS A 81 4.71 11.22 -10.73
N ASP A 82 5.02 10.69 -9.55
CA ASP A 82 5.31 9.27 -9.38
C ASP A 82 3.98 8.49 -9.46
N LYS A 83 3.92 7.51 -10.37
CA LYS A 83 2.72 6.65 -10.52
C LYS A 83 2.42 5.84 -9.27
N ARG A 84 3.44 5.55 -8.45
CA ARG A 84 3.32 4.76 -7.22
C ARG A 84 2.63 5.54 -6.10
N THR A 85 2.71 6.87 -6.11
CA THR A 85 2.15 7.71 -5.03
C THR A 85 0.65 7.47 -4.81
N ASP A 86 -0.13 7.29 -5.87
CA ASP A 86 -1.57 7.06 -5.73
C ASP A 86 -1.85 5.69 -5.08
N TYR A 87 -1.11 4.65 -5.47
CA TYR A 87 -1.21 3.32 -4.87
C TYR A 87 -0.75 3.31 -3.39
N ILE A 88 0.35 3.99 -3.07
CA ILE A 88 0.84 4.12 -1.69
C ILE A 88 -0.20 4.80 -0.79
N LYS A 89 -0.86 5.86 -1.29
CA LYS A 89 -1.96 6.50 -0.56
C LYS A 89 -3.13 5.55 -0.31
N MET A 90 -3.51 4.76 -1.30
CA MET A 90 -4.59 3.76 -1.13
C MET A 90 -4.21 2.68 -0.12
N ILE A 91 -2.97 2.20 -0.14
CA ILE A 91 -2.47 1.25 0.88
C ILE A 91 -2.57 1.87 2.27
N SER A 92 -2.12 3.12 2.43
CA SER A 92 -2.22 3.82 3.72
C SER A 92 -3.67 3.95 4.21
N VAL A 93 -4.62 4.16 3.30
CA VAL A 93 -6.06 4.21 3.64
C VAL A 93 -6.56 2.82 4.07
N LEU A 94 -6.17 1.75 3.38
CA LEU A 94 -6.57 0.38 3.74
C LEU A 94 -5.96 -0.09 5.08
N GLU A 95 -4.69 0.25 5.34
CA GLU A 95 -4.05 -0.05 6.63
C GLU A 95 -4.71 0.73 7.78
N GLY A 96 -5.00 2.02 7.57
CA GLY A 96 -5.77 2.81 8.53
C GLY A 96 -7.15 2.22 8.79
N PHE A 97 -7.87 1.82 7.74
CA PHE A 97 -9.15 1.13 7.86
C PHE A 97 -9.04 -0.16 8.65
N LYS A 98 -8.06 -1.02 8.35
CA LYS A 98 -7.86 -2.28 9.06
C LYS A 98 -7.62 -2.05 10.55
N HIS A 99 -6.72 -1.13 10.88
CA HIS A 99 -6.39 -0.82 12.26
C HIS A 99 -7.58 -0.21 13.03
N GLU A 100 -8.29 0.73 12.42
CA GLU A 100 -9.41 1.41 13.08
C GLU A 100 -10.68 0.54 13.15
N ASN A 101 -10.96 -0.26 12.12
CA ASN A 101 -12.24 -0.95 11.96
C ASN A 101 -12.16 -2.43 12.24
N ILE A 102 -11.32 -3.15 11.49
CA ILE A 102 -11.26 -4.60 11.59
C ILE A 102 -10.78 -5.00 12.99
N GLU A 103 -9.74 -4.36 13.52
CA GLU A 103 -9.26 -4.64 14.87
C GLU A 103 -10.30 -4.26 15.95
N GLN A 104 -11.01 -3.14 15.81
CA GLN A 104 -12.03 -2.74 16.79
C GLN A 104 -13.20 -3.73 16.82
N LEU A 105 -13.63 -4.24 15.67
CA LEU A 105 -14.66 -5.27 15.59
C LEU A 105 -14.18 -6.61 16.17
N HIS A 106 -12.91 -6.98 15.95
CA HIS A 106 -12.31 -8.14 16.62
C HIS A 106 -12.31 -7.99 18.14
N ARG A 107 -11.95 -6.81 18.67
CA ARG A 107 -12.01 -6.53 20.13
C ARG A 107 -13.42 -6.68 20.69
N PHE A 108 -14.45 -6.20 19.98
CA PHE A 108 -15.83 -6.42 20.39
C PHE A 108 -16.18 -7.90 20.41
N ASN A 109 -15.77 -8.67 19.39
CA ASN A 109 -16.02 -10.12 19.37
C ASN A 109 -15.28 -10.86 20.50
N GLU A 110 -14.06 -10.45 20.85
CA GLU A 110 -13.33 -10.98 22.00
C GLU A 110 -14.09 -10.71 23.30
N GLN A 111 -14.57 -9.47 23.51
CA GLN A 111 -15.39 -9.11 24.67
C GLN A 111 -16.69 -9.92 24.76
N ILE A 112 -17.39 -10.13 23.64
CA ILE A 112 -18.57 -11.01 23.57
C ILE A 112 -18.21 -12.45 23.96
N SER A 113 -17.04 -12.93 23.53
CA SER A 113 -16.57 -14.29 23.86
C SER A 113 -16.25 -14.42 25.35
N SER A 114 -15.60 -13.42 25.95
CA SER A 114 -15.38 -13.37 27.41
C SER A 114 -16.69 -13.35 28.21
N LEU A 115 -17.71 -12.61 27.75
CA LEU A 115 -19.04 -12.65 28.37
C LEU A 115 -19.66 -14.05 28.31
N THR A 116 -19.47 -14.77 27.20
CA THR A 116 -19.97 -16.14 27.05
C THR A 116 -19.33 -17.10 28.05
N GLU A 117 -18.03 -16.93 28.32
CA GLU A 117 -17.31 -17.72 29.33
C GLU A 117 -17.82 -17.45 30.74
N LEU A 118 -18.09 -16.19 31.09
CA LEU A 118 -18.64 -15.81 32.39
C LEU A 118 -20.06 -16.34 32.61
N ILE A 119 -20.87 -16.52 31.55
CA ILE A 119 -22.21 -17.12 31.67
C ILE A 119 -22.10 -18.57 32.10
N ILE A 120 -21.12 -19.31 31.58
CA ILE A 120 -20.86 -20.70 31.98
C ILE A 120 -20.56 -20.78 33.48
N LEU A 121 -19.95 -19.74 34.04
CA LEU A 121 -19.63 -19.60 35.47
C LEU A 121 -20.79 -19.03 36.31
N ASN A 122 -21.89 -18.61 35.68
CA ASN A 122 -22.99 -17.84 36.31
C ASN A 122 -22.56 -16.50 36.91
N GLU A 123 -21.57 -15.83 36.32
CA GLU A 123 -20.96 -14.59 36.84
C GLU A 123 -21.28 -13.34 36.01
N VAL A 124 -22.12 -13.45 34.95
CA VAL A 124 -22.45 -12.27 34.12
C VAL A 124 -23.55 -11.42 34.73
N GLU A 125 -23.24 -10.13 34.83
CA GLU A 125 -24.20 -9.10 35.16
C GLU A 125 -24.74 -8.43 33.89
N SER A 126 -26.06 -8.14 33.85
CA SER A 126 -26.70 -7.47 32.71
C SER A 126 -26.04 -6.12 32.36
N GLU A 127 -25.44 -5.44 33.34
CA GLU A 127 -24.77 -4.16 33.16
C GLU A 127 -23.55 -4.26 32.23
N GLN A 128 -22.84 -5.39 32.25
CA GLN A 128 -21.68 -5.62 31.38
C GLN A 128 -22.11 -5.72 29.90
N ILE A 129 -23.26 -6.37 29.65
CA ILE A 129 -23.85 -6.46 28.31
C ILE A 129 -24.28 -5.08 27.83
N ASP A 130 -24.97 -4.31 28.68
CA ASP A 130 -25.46 -2.97 28.33
C ASP A 130 -24.30 -2.00 28.03
N SER A 131 -23.21 -2.08 28.80
CA SER A 131 -21.98 -1.31 28.55
C SER A 131 -21.35 -1.65 27.20
N LEU A 132 -21.32 -2.94 26.84
CA LEU A 132 -20.78 -3.38 25.55
C LEU A 132 -21.67 -2.96 24.38
N VAL A 133 -22.99 -3.11 24.50
CA VAL A 133 -23.96 -2.63 23.51
C VAL A 133 -23.82 -1.13 23.29
N LYS A 134 -23.64 -0.35 24.36
CA LYS A 134 -23.39 1.09 24.24
C LYS A 134 -22.09 1.37 23.47
N SER A 135 -21.00 0.69 23.80
CA SER A 135 -19.70 0.85 23.14
C SER A 135 -19.76 0.53 21.65
N ILE A 136 -20.48 -0.53 21.26
CA ILE A 136 -20.70 -0.90 19.86
C ILE A 136 -21.53 0.17 19.14
N ASN A 137 -22.59 0.68 19.76
CA ASN A 137 -23.43 1.72 19.16
C ASN A 137 -22.69 3.06 19.02
N ASP A 138 -21.90 3.46 20.02
CA ASP A 138 -21.07 4.66 19.95
C ASP A 138 -20.06 4.53 18.79
N TYR A 139 -19.41 3.38 18.66
CA TYR A 139 -18.52 3.09 17.54
C TYR A 139 -19.24 3.12 16.19
N ARG A 140 -20.42 2.46 16.08
CA ARG A 140 -21.27 2.43 14.90
C ARG A 140 -21.66 3.82 14.40
N ASN A 141 -22.04 4.71 15.32
CA ASN A 141 -22.48 6.06 14.98
C ASN A 141 -21.34 6.96 14.47
N ASN A 142 -20.09 6.61 14.78
CA ASN A 142 -18.90 7.36 14.36
C ASN A 142 -18.33 6.91 13.00
N GLN A 143 -18.93 5.93 12.31
CA GLN A 143 -18.36 5.33 11.08
C GLN A 143 -18.46 6.19 9.80
N ASN A 144 -18.99 7.41 9.89
CA ASN A 144 -19.20 8.26 8.72
C ASN A 144 -17.88 8.69 8.07
N GLU A 145 -16.84 9.00 8.84
CA GLU A 145 -15.57 9.53 8.32
C GLU A 145 -14.73 8.44 7.63
N THR A 146 -14.56 7.28 8.26
CA THR A 146 -13.80 6.17 7.67
C THR A 146 -14.43 5.66 6.38
N SER A 147 -15.77 5.64 6.31
CA SER A 147 -16.49 5.27 5.07
C SER A 147 -16.19 6.21 3.89
N ALA A 148 -15.90 7.49 4.16
CA ALA A 148 -15.56 8.46 3.13
C ALA A 148 -14.15 8.22 2.56
N LEU A 149 -13.19 7.84 3.41
CA LEU A 149 -11.82 7.52 2.98
C LEU A 149 -11.79 6.25 2.13
N ILE A 150 -12.54 5.20 2.51
CA ILE A 150 -12.61 3.95 1.73
C ILE A 150 -13.14 4.17 0.30
N ARG A 151 -14.03 5.16 0.08
CA ARG A 151 -14.50 5.51 -1.28
C ARG A 151 -13.40 6.02 -2.21
N THR A 152 -12.27 6.46 -1.64
CA THR A 152 -11.10 6.90 -2.41
C THR A 152 -10.25 5.74 -2.89
N VAL A 153 -10.40 4.55 -2.30
CA VAL A 153 -9.73 3.32 -2.75
C VAL A 153 -10.44 2.81 -3.99
N LYS A 154 -9.80 2.97 -5.15
CA LYS A 154 -10.30 2.52 -6.45
C LYS A 154 -9.25 1.69 -7.15
N ILE A 155 -9.53 0.41 -7.35
CA ILE A 155 -8.73 -0.49 -8.19
C ILE A 155 -9.55 -0.83 -9.43
N GLY A 156 -9.42 -0.03 -10.49
CA GLY A 156 -10.25 -0.18 -11.69
C GLY A 156 -11.68 0.36 -11.52
N SER A 157 -12.67 -0.40 -11.98
CA SER A 157 -14.10 -0.05 -11.92
C SER A 157 -14.80 -0.50 -10.64
N ASP A 158 -14.18 -1.41 -9.89
CA ASP A 158 -14.87 -2.15 -8.84
C ASP A 158 -14.73 -1.44 -7.51
N PHE A 159 -15.87 -1.13 -6.89
CA PHE A 159 -15.92 -0.62 -5.53
C PHE A 159 -15.89 -1.80 -4.55
N PRO A 160 -15.08 -1.73 -3.50
CA PRO A 160 -14.97 -2.82 -2.54
C PRO A 160 -16.15 -2.77 -1.56
N TYR A 161 -17.33 -3.22 -2.03
CA TYR A 161 -18.59 -3.13 -1.28
C TYR A 161 -18.49 -3.82 0.09
N GLU A 162 -17.62 -4.83 0.22
CA GLU A 162 -17.42 -5.58 1.46
C GLU A 162 -16.85 -4.72 2.59
N LEU A 163 -16.09 -3.66 2.25
CA LEU A 163 -15.52 -2.72 3.22
C LEU A 163 -16.56 -1.76 3.83
N TYR A 164 -17.81 -1.81 3.37
CA TYR A 164 -18.90 -0.95 3.87
C TYR A 164 -19.79 -1.68 4.88
N HIS A 165 -19.46 -2.91 5.28
CA HIS A 165 -20.27 -3.70 6.20
C HIS A 165 -20.07 -3.37 7.68
N THR A 166 -19.20 -2.43 8.07
CA THR A 166 -18.94 -2.08 9.48
C THR A 166 -20.22 -1.86 10.28
N VAL A 167 -21.18 -1.09 9.74
CA VAL A 167 -22.46 -0.79 10.40
C VAL A 167 -23.30 -2.06 10.55
N SER A 168 -23.43 -2.85 9.47
CA SER A 168 -24.19 -4.11 9.50
C SER A 168 -23.60 -5.13 10.47
N ILE A 169 -22.26 -5.19 10.58
CA ILE A 169 -21.58 -6.04 11.56
C ILE A 169 -21.92 -5.57 12.97
N CYS A 170 -21.87 -4.26 13.24
CA CYS A 170 -22.27 -3.72 14.55
C CYS A 170 -23.73 -4.06 14.89
N ASP A 171 -24.64 -3.95 13.92
CA ASP A 171 -26.06 -4.30 14.09
C ASP A 171 -26.22 -5.77 14.48
N LEU A 172 -25.52 -6.69 13.80
CA LEU A 172 -25.52 -8.13 14.12
C LEU A 172 -24.94 -8.40 15.52
N LEU A 173 -23.87 -7.73 15.92
CA LEU A 173 -23.28 -7.90 17.25
C LEU A 173 -24.20 -7.39 18.37
N VAL A 174 -24.89 -6.26 18.16
CA VAL A 174 -25.88 -5.72 19.10
C VAL A 174 -27.09 -6.66 19.21
N GLU A 175 -27.59 -7.17 18.08
CA GLU A 175 -28.69 -8.14 18.05
C GLU A 175 -28.33 -9.42 18.80
N ALA A 176 -27.12 -9.97 18.55
CA ALA A 176 -26.61 -11.11 19.28
C ALA A 176 -26.59 -10.86 20.81
N LEU A 177 -26.07 -9.71 21.25
CA LEU A 177 -26.06 -9.34 22.68
C LEU A 177 -27.46 -9.19 23.28
N SER A 178 -28.44 -8.73 22.50
CA SER A 178 -29.85 -8.67 22.93
C SER A 178 -30.42 -10.08 23.19
N HIS A 179 -30.14 -11.04 22.31
CA HIS A 179 -30.51 -12.44 22.51
C HIS A 179 -29.83 -13.03 23.75
N LEU A 180 -28.53 -12.75 23.93
CA LEU A 180 -27.78 -13.20 25.11
C LEU A 180 -28.38 -12.68 26.41
N LYS A 181 -28.76 -11.41 26.46
CA LYS A 181 -29.41 -10.78 27.62
C LYS A 181 -30.76 -11.43 27.92
N THR A 182 -31.58 -11.69 26.90
CA THR A 182 -32.87 -12.37 27.06
C THR A 182 -32.68 -13.80 27.58
N TYR A 183 -31.68 -14.52 27.09
CA TYR A 183 -31.33 -15.84 27.59
C TYR A 183 -30.96 -15.81 29.09
N ILE A 184 -30.11 -14.88 29.52
CA ILE A 184 -29.70 -14.78 30.93
C ILE A 184 -30.93 -14.58 31.85
N ASN A 185 -31.86 -13.71 31.44
CA ASN A 185 -33.03 -13.37 32.24
C ASN A 185 -34.05 -14.52 32.33
N ASN A 186 -34.28 -15.21 31.22
CA ASN A 186 -35.43 -16.11 31.07
C ASN A 186 -35.04 -17.58 30.91
N GLN A 187 -33.75 -17.89 30.76
CA GLN A 187 -33.19 -19.21 30.50
C GLN A 187 -33.76 -19.89 29.23
N ASP A 188 -34.22 -19.09 28.26
CA ASP A 188 -34.78 -19.59 27.00
C ASP A 188 -33.67 -20.03 26.04
N LYS A 189 -33.56 -21.34 25.81
CA LYS A 189 -32.57 -21.93 24.89
C LYS A 189 -32.71 -21.46 23.45
N THR A 190 -33.88 -20.99 23.06
CA THR A 190 -34.12 -20.40 21.73
C THR A 190 -33.29 -19.13 21.55
N GLU A 191 -33.27 -18.28 22.58
CA GLU A 191 -32.48 -17.05 22.59
C GLU A 191 -30.97 -17.35 22.56
N LEU A 192 -30.53 -18.38 23.28
CA LEU A 192 -29.13 -18.82 23.20
C LEU A 192 -28.75 -19.28 21.78
N HIS A 193 -29.65 -20.01 21.09
CA HIS A 193 -29.42 -20.42 19.72
C HIS A 193 -29.36 -19.22 18.76
N LEU A 194 -30.27 -18.25 18.92
CA LEU A 194 -30.29 -17.01 18.15
C LEU A 194 -29.00 -16.21 18.37
N PHE A 195 -28.54 -16.06 19.62
CA PHE A 195 -27.25 -15.45 19.94
C PHE A 195 -26.09 -16.08 19.14
N ILE A 196 -25.98 -17.41 19.16
CA ILE A 196 -24.89 -18.13 18.47
C ILE A 196 -24.96 -17.88 16.97
N THR A 197 -26.14 -18.04 16.37
CA THR A 197 -26.32 -17.88 14.91
C THR A 197 -26.06 -16.44 14.47
N THR A 198 -26.62 -15.44 15.16
CA THR A 198 -26.43 -14.02 14.81
C THR A 198 -24.99 -13.58 15.01
N LYS A 199 -24.31 -14.02 16.09
CA LYS A 199 -22.88 -13.78 16.30
C LYS A 199 -22.05 -14.36 15.15
N GLN A 200 -22.35 -15.58 14.72
CA GLN A 200 -21.64 -16.25 13.62
C GLN A 200 -21.81 -15.49 12.29
N GLN A 201 -23.00 -14.97 12.00
CA GLN A 201 -23.21 -14.12 10.81
C GLN A 201 -22.37 -12.83 10.86
N GLY A 202 -22.26 -12.21 12.03
CA GLY A 202 -21.38 -11.06 12.24
C GLY A 202 -19.91 -11.38 11.97
N LEU A 203 -19.45 -12.55 12.45
CA LEU A 203 -18.08 -13.03 12.25
C LEU A 203 -17.76 -13.36 10.79
N GLU A 204 -18.69 -13.98 10.08
CA GLU A 204 -18.52 -14.27 8.65
C GLU A 204 -18.42 -12.98 7.82
N SER A 205 -19.24 -11.98 8.18
CA SER A 205 -19.20 -10.65 7.56
C SER A 205 -17.88 -9.93 7.85
N LEU A 206 -17.39 -9.98 9.11
CA LEU A 206 -16.08 -9.44 9.49
C LEU A 206 -14.94 -10.11 8.73
N LYS A 207 -14.95 -11.45 8.64
CA LYS A 207 -13.94 -12.21 7.90
C LYS A 207 -13.95 -11.84 6.42
N SER A 208 -15.12 -11.76 5.80
CA SER A 208 -15.24 -11.36 4.39
C SER A 208 -14.67 -9.95 4.15
N MET A 209 -14.93 -9.02 5.06
CA MET A 209 -14.39 -7.67 5.02
C MET A 209 -12.85 -7.67 5.16
N GLU A 210 -12.30 -8.47 6.07
CA GLU A 210 -10.85 -8.63 6.26
C GLU A 210 -10.16 -9.24 5.04
N ASP A 211 -10.70 -10.34 4.51
CA ASP A 211 -10.19 -11.01 3.32
C ASP A 211 -10.16 -10.05 2.11
N LYS A 212 -11.21 -9.23 1.97
CA LYS A 212 -11.28 -8.21 0.92
C LYS A 212 -10.22 -7.13 1.11
N SER A 213 -10.06 -6.61 2.33
CA SER A 213 -9.04 -5.60 2.63
C SER A 213 -7.64 -6.12 2.29
N ASN A 214 -7.30 -7.34 2.74
CA ASN A 214 -6.01 -7.96 2.46
C ASN A 214 -5.79 -8.19 0.96
N THR A 215 -6.82 -8.66 0.24
CA THR A 215 -6.75 -8.85 -1.22
C THR A 215 -6.44 -7.54 -1.94
N LEU A 216 -7.11 -6.45 -1.60
CA LEU A 216 -6.88 -5.14 -2.22
C LEU A 216 -5.48 -4.61 -1.91
N THR A 217 -5.03 -4.74 -0.66
CA THR A 217 -3.66 -4.35 -0.26
C THR A 217 -2.61 -5.10 -1.09
N ASN A 218 -2.76 -6.42 -1.23
CA ASN A 218 -1.85 -7.24 -2.05
C ASN A 218 -1.87 -6.83 -3.53
N MET A 219 -3.06 -6.60 -4.10
CA MET A 219 -3.19 -6.10 -5.47
C MET A 219 -2.48 -4.75 -5.66
N LEU A 220 -2.53 -3.84 -4.68
CA LEU A 220 -1.84 -2.56 -4.75
C LEU A 220 -0.32 -2.72 -4.67
N PHE A 221 0.18 -3.62 -3.82
CA PHE A 221 1.61 -3.96 -3.78
C PHE A 221 2.10 -4.55 -5.10
N ASP A 222 1.33 -5.45 -5.72
CA ASP A 222 1.64 -6.02 -7.03
C ASP A 222 1.67 -4.94 -8.12
N ARG A 223 0.80 -3.92 -8.04
CA ARG A 223 0.85 -2.78 -8.96
C ARG A 223 2.09 -1.93 -8.77
N ILE A 224 2.57 -1.78 -7.55
CA ILE A 224 3.81 -1.04 -7.25
C ILE A 224 5.03 -1.80 -7.77
N SER A 225 5.08 -3.13 -7.61
CA SER A 225 6.23 -3.95 -8.01
C SER A 225 6.49 -3.93 -9.52
N ILE A 226 5.44 -3.76 -10.34
CA ILE A 226 5.56 -3.57 -11.80
C ILE A 226 6.43 -2.37 -12.16
N PHE A 227 6.52 -1.34 -11.31
CA PHE A 227 7.35 -0.16 -11.58
C PHE A 227 8.82 -0.31 -11.17
N ASN A 228 9.19 -1.43 -10.53
CA ASN A 228 10.54 -1.71 -10.07
C ASN A 228 11.30 -2.69 -11.00
N HIS A 229 10.71 -3.07 -12.14
CA HIS A 229 11.28 -3.95 -13.17
C HIS A 229 11.34 -3.24 -14.52
#